data_AF-A0A928Z4F0-F1
#
_entry.id   AF-A0A928Z4F0-F1
#
_cell.length_a   1.000
_cell.length_b   1.000
_cell.length_c   1.000
_cell.angle_alpha   90.00
_cell.angle_beta   90.00
_cell.angle_gamma   90.00
#
_symmetry.space_group_name_H-M   'P 1'
#
loop_
_entity.id
_entity.type
_entity.pdbx_description
1 polymer ?
#
loop_
_entity_poly.entity_id
_entity_poly.type
_entity_poly.pdbx_seq_one_letter_code
_entity_poly.pdbx_strand_id
1 'polypeptide(L)' 'MQMSVSSLFEPINTGPYELPNRIFFAPVSRNRASRDGIQPDYAAECYTYGH' A
#
# COMPACT_ATOMS: atom_id res chain seq x y z
N MET A 1 19.10 16.70 -9.52
CA MET A 1 19.01 15.21 -9.50
C MET A 1 17.71 14.84 -10.17
N GLN A 2 17.74 14.36 -11.41
CA GLN A 2 16.54 13.97 -12.15
C GLN A 2 16.19 12.54 -11.72
N MET A 3 15.03 12.32 -11.10
CA MET A 3 14.48 10.97 -10.98
C MET A 3 13.90 10.58 -12.34
N SER A 4 14.51 9.62 -13.03
CA SER A 4 13.86 9.01 -14.20
C SER A 4 12.76 8.07 -13.73
N VAL A 5 11.58 8.15 -14.35
CA VAL A 5 10.41 7.29 -14.08
C VAL A 5 10.76 5.80 -14.23
N SER A 6 11.83 5.48 -14.96
CA SER A 6 12.30 4.11 -15.22
C SER A 6 12.47 3.27 -13.96
N SER A 7 13.02 3.85 -12.88
CA SER A 7 13.33 3.08 -11.66
C SER A 7 12.12 2.77 -10.78
N LEU A 8 10.98 3.43 -11.01
CA LEU A 8 9.79 3.29 -10.16
C LEU A 8 9.14 1.89 -10.28
N PHE A 9 9.22 1.31 -11.48
CA PHE A 9 8.66 0.00 -11.80
C PHE A 9 9.72 -1.11 -11.85
N GLU A 10 10.96 -0.81 -11.47
CA GLU A 10 11.99 -1.83 -11.33
C GLU A 10 11.81 -2.58 -9.99
N PRO A 11 12.01 -3.91 -9.98
CA PRO A 11 11.97 -4.69 -8.76
C PRO A 11 12.92 -4.17 -7.67
N ILE A 12 12.56 -4.45 -6.41
CA ILE A 12 13.38 -4.14 -5.24
C ILE A 12 13.28 -5.23 -4.18
N ASN A 13 14.41 -5.58 -3.56
CA ASN A 13 14.42 -6.46 -2.39
C ASN A 13 14.12 -5.66 -1.13
N THR A 14 13.10 -6.10 -0.37
CA THR A 14 12.69 -5.49 0.90
C THR A 14 12.56 -6.59 1.95
N GLY A 15 13.58 -6.69 2.81
CA GLY A 15 13.71 -7.81 3.74
C GLY A 15 13.79 -9.15 2.99
N PRO A 16 12.96 -10.16 3.32
CA PRO A 16 12.95 -11.45 2.64
C PRO A 16 12.13 -11.47 1.34
N TYR A 17 11.50 -10.34 0.95
CA TYR A 17 10.59 -10.28 -0.19
C TYR A 17 11.21 -9.53 -1.37
N GLU A 18 10.95 -10.01 -2.58
CA GLU A 18 11.17 -9.28 -3.82
C GLU A 18 9.86 -8.62 -4.25
N LEU A 19 9.85 -7.29 -4.34
CA LEU A 19 8.67 -6.52 -4.72
C LEU A 19 8.76 -6.12 -6.20
N PRO A 20 7.66 -6.17 -6.97
CA PRO A 20 7.69 -5.94 -8.41
C PRO A 20 7.86 -4.46 -8.79
N ASN A 21 7.68 -3.54 -7.86
CA ASN A 21 7.83 -2.09 -8.07
C ASN A 21 8.12 -1.38 -6.75
N ARG A 22 8.36 -0.07 -6.83
CA ARG A 22 8.69 0.80 -5.70
C ARG A 22 7.55 1.76 -5.34
N ILE A 23 6.31 1.42 -5.72
CA ILE A 23 5.10 2.19 -5.39
C ILE A 23 4.49 1.57 -4.14
N PHE A 24 4.41 2.36 -3.08
CA PHE A 24 3.87 1.93 -1.79
C PHE A 24 2.62 2.72 -1.45
N PHE A 25 1.59 2.04 -0.94
CA PHE A 25 0.47 2.70 -0.30
C PHE A 25 0.87 3.08 1.13
N ALA A 26 1.07 4.37 1.38
CA ALA A 26 1.43 4.85 2.71
C ALA A 26 0.30 4.55 3.74
N PRO A 27 0.63 4.45 5.04
CA PRO A 27 -0.41 4.34 6.07
C PRO A 27 -1.29 5.59 6.09
N VAL A 28 -2.60 5.41 5.89
CA VAL A 28 -3.58 6.49 5.92
C VAL A 28 -4.73 6.13 6.86
N SER A 29 -4.95 6.94 7.89
CA SER A 29 -6.12 6.80 8.77
C SER A 29 -7.40 7.13 8.02
N ARG A 30 -8.32 6.16 7.91
CA ARG A 30 -9.63 6.35 7.27
C ARG A 30 -10.79 6.49 8.25
N ASN A 31 -10.55 6.32 9.56
CA ASN A 31 -11.57 6.35 10.62
C ASN A 31 -12.79 5.46 10.33
N ARG A 32 -12.55 4.24 9.84
CA ARG A 32 -13.61 3.27 9.48
C ARG A 32 -13.79 2.13 10.47
N ALA A 33 -12.87 1.96 11.41
CA ALA A 33 -13.00 0.95 12.46
C ALA A 33 -14.19 1.29 13.38
N SER A 34 -14.80 0.26 13.96
CA SER A 34 -15.81 0.39 15.02
C SER A 34 -15.19 1.04 16.27
N ARG A 35 -16.05 1.38 17.23
CA ARG A 35 -15.61 1.94 18.52
C ARG A 35 -14.66 1.01 19.29
N ASP A 36 -14.79 -0.30 19.11
CA ASP A 36 -13.95 -1.32 19.73
C ASP A 36 -12.67 -1.61 18.91
N GLY A 37 -12.40 -0.84 17.86
CA GLY A 37 -11.23 -1.01 16.99
C GLY A 37 -11.37 -2.13 15.96
N ILE A 38 -12.56 -2.69 15.79
CA ILE A 38 -12.82 -3.77 14.83
C ILE A 38 -13.03 -3.18 13.43
N GLN A 39 -12.33 -3.73 12.44
CA GLN A 39 -12.52 -3.33 11.04
C GLN A 39 -13.90 -3.78 10.54
N PRO A 40 -14.60 -2.95 9.75
CA PRO A 40 -15.85 -3.35 9.12
C PRO A 40 -15.60 -4.38 8.01
N ASP A 41 -16.62 -5.16 7.65
CA ASP A 41 -16.49 -6.23 6.64
C ASP A 41 -15.96 -5.73 5.29
N TYR A 42 -16.31 -4.49 4.92
CA TYR A 42 -15.85 -3.86 3.68
C TYR A 42 -14.43 -3.27 3.75
N ALA A 43 -13.72 -3.37 4.88
CA ALA A 43 -12.36 -2.85 4.99
C ALA A 43 -11.41 -3.53 4.00
N ALA A 44 -11.63 -4.81 3.68
CA ALA A 44 -10.87 -5.55 2.69
C ALA A 44 -10.97 -4.93 1.30
N GLU A 45 -12.14 -4.41 0.92
CA GLU A 45 -12.37 -3.77 -0.39
C GLU A 45 -11.45 -2.56 -0.61
N CYS A 46 -11.10 -1.86 0.47
CA CYS A 46 -10.20 -0.70 0.40
C CYS A 46 -8.78 -1.07 -0.03
N TYR A 47 -8.33 -2.29 0.28
CA TYR A 47 -7.00 -2.79 -0.08
C TYR A 47 -6.97 -3.59 -1.38
N THR A 48 -8.14 -4.05 -1.86
CA THR A 48 -8.24 -4.75 -3.14
C THR A 48 -8.40 -3.81 -4.33
N TYR A 49 -9.21 -2.76 -4.19
CA TYR A 49 -9.59 -1.93 -5.34
C TYR A 49 -8.76 -0.67 -5.52
N GLY A 50 -7.95 -0.28 -4.53
CA GLY A 50 -7.07 0.89 -4.61
C GLY A 50 -7.77 2.11 -5.21
N HIS A 51 -8.65 2.76 -4.43
CA HIS A 51 -9.28 4.02 -4.86
C HIS A 51 -8.26 5.09 -5.26
#